data_AF-A0A108U6C2-F1
#
_entry.id   AF-A0A108U6C2-F1
#
_cell.length_a   1.000
_cell.length_b   1.000
_cell.length_c   1.000
_cell.angle_alpha   90.00
_cell.angle_beta   90.00
_cell.angle_gamma   90.00
#
_symmetry.space_group_name_H-M   'P 1'
#
loop_
_entity.id
_entity.type
_entity.pdbx_description
1 polymer ?
#
loop_
_entity_poly.entity_id
_entity_poly.type
_entity_poly.pdbx_seq_one_letter_code
_entity_poly.pdbx_strand_id
1 'polypeptide(L)'
;MAQRGAPGANEEELEHGISKFLDQLIKTLIVETTETPMQSRQVSGPSGGGKPNLSEIGESATQHGRELQLHGFTAEQVVHDYGDLCQAISDLAVERGQAIEVDEFRTLNRCLDNAIASAVTEFATSAISSSPTSRRCT
;
A
#
# COMPACT_ATOMS: atom_id res chain seq x y z
N MET A 1 10.36 1.06 26.84
CA MET A 1 10.74 0.11 25.77
C MET A 1 9.46 -0.58 25.33
N ALA A 2 8.86 -0.13 24.24
CA ALA A 2 7.66 -0.77 23.70
C ALA A 2 8.08 -2.00 22.91
N GLN A 3 7.72 -3.18 23.40
CA GLN A 3 7.86 -4.42 22.66
C GLN A 3 6.84 -4.38 21.53
N ARG A 4 7.29 -4.23 20.28
CA ARG A 4 6.46 -4.54 19.11
C ARG A 4 6.25 -6.06 19.13
N GLY A 5 5.12 -6.49 19.69
CA GLY A 5 4.64 -7.85 19.45
C GLY A 5 4.20 -7.91 18.00
N ALA A 6 5.04 -8.44 17.12
CA ALA A 6 4.61 -8.81 15.78
C ALA A 6 3.70 -10.04 15.91
N PRO A 7 2.39 -9.96 15.61
CA PRO A 7 1.62 -11.15 15.33
C PRO A 7 2.17 -11.74 14.02
N GLY A 8 2.32 -13.06 13.95
CA GLY A 8 3.09 -13.75 12.92
C GLY A 8 2.85 -13.22 11.51
N ALA A 9 3.89 -12.61 10.94
CA ALA A 9 3.96 -12.35 9.52
C ALA A 9 4.16 -13.70 8.85
N ASN A 10 3.13 -14.18 8.17
CA ASN A 10 3.20 -15.44 7.45
C ASN A 10 4.11 -15.21 6.23
N GLU A 11 4.96 -16.15 5.86
CA GLU A 11 5.91 -15.98 4.73
C GLU A 11 5.19 -15.60 3.41
N GLU A 12 3.91 -15.97 3.27
CA GLU A 12 3.03 -15.62 2.13
C GLU A 12 2.55 -14.15 2.19
N GLU A 13 2.48 -13.53 3.37
CA GLU A 13 2.13 -12.13 3.60
C GLU A 13 3.22 -11.16 3.10
N LEU A 14 4.42 -11.69 2.80
CA LEU A 14 5.60 -10.92 2.39
C LEU A 14 5.68 -10.67 0.87
N GLU A 15 5.01 -11.45 0.02
CA GLU A 15 5.26 -11.39 -1.43
C GLU A 15 4.68 -10.12 -2.08
N HIS A 16 3.49 -9.68 -1.63
CA HIS A 16 2.78 -8.52 -2.21
C HIS A 16 2.49 -7.39 -1.20
N GLY A 17 2.80 -7.62 0.09
CA GLY A 17 2.53 -6.67 1.16
C GLY A 17 3.53 -5.52 1.28
N ILE A 18 3.79 -5.12 2.51
CA ILE A 18 4.55 -3.89 2.83
C ILE A 18 5.98 -3.90 2.31
N SER A 19 6.68 -5.04 2.38
CA SER A 19 8.05 -5.16 1.88
C SER A 19 8.14 -4.83 0.39
N LYS A 20 7.21 -5.35 -0.41
CA LYS A 20 7.13 -5.08 -1.85
C LYS A 20 6.86 -3.61 -2.14
N PHE A 21 5.95 -3.01 -1.38
CA PHE A 21 5.65 -1.58 -1.48
C PHE A 21 6.87 -0.71 -1.21
N LEU A 22 7.68 -1.04 -0.19
CA LEU A 22 8.91 -0.30 0.11
C LEU A 22 9.92 -0.36 -1.04
N ASP A 23 10.11 -1.53 -1.66
CA ASP A 23 10.97 -1.65 -2.85
C ASP A 23 10.48 -0.77 -4.01
N GLN A 24 9.16 -0.74 -4.24
CA GLN A 24 8.55 0.08 -5.29
C GLN A 24 8.64 1.58 -4.98
N LEU A 25 8.48 1.97 -3.71
CA LEU A 25 8.67 3.34 -3.25
C LEU A 25 10.12 3.79 -3.48
N ILE A 26 11.10 2.97 -3.09
CA ILE A 26 12.52 3.24 -3.32
C ILE A 26 12.79 3.40 -4.82
N LYS A 27 12.28 2.47 -5.64
CA LYS A 27 12.40 2.57 -7.11
C LYS A 27 11.78 3.87 -7.65
N THR A 28 10.61 4.27 -7.15
CA THR A 28 9.94 5.52 -7.53
C THR A 28 10.82 6.73 -7.21
N LEU A 29 11.34 6.81 -5.98
CA LEU A 29 12.20 7.91 -5.53
C LEU A 29 13.49 7.98 -6.36
N ILE A 30 14.12 6.84 -6.66
CA ILE A 30 15.32 6.79 -7.51
C ILE A 30 15.00 7.39 -8.89
N VAL A 31 13.90 6.97 -9.54
CA VAL A 31 13.54 7.47 -10.87
C VAL A 31 13.24 8.97 -10.85
N GLU A 32 12.67 9.52 -9.78
CA GLU A 32 12.43 10.96 -9.68
C GLU A 32 13.70 11.81 -9.61
N THR A 33 14.83 11.23 -9.25
CA THR A 33 16.13 11.92 -9.27
C THR A 33 16.81 11.90 -10.64
N THR A 34 16.22 11.22 -11.63
CA THR A 34 16.79 11.09 -12.99
C THR A 34 16.35 12.23 -13.92
N GLU A 35 16.87 12.24 -15.15
CA GLU A 35 16.47 13.20 -16.20
C GLU A 35 15.01 13.02 -16.67
N THR A 36 14.38 11.90 -16.33
CA THR A 36 13.02 11.54 -16.74
C THR A 36 12.10 11.23 -15.56
N PRO A 37 11.90 12.16 -14.60
CA PRO A 37 11.18 11.91 -13.35
C PRO A 37 9.73 11.47 -13.56
N MET A 38 9.13 11.84 -14.69
CA MET A 38 7.78 11.45 -15.08
C MET A 38 7.61 9.94 -15.30
N GLN A 39 8.70 9.19 -15.57
CA GLN A 39 8.65 7.74 -15.72
C GLN A 39 8.36 7.02 -14.40
N SER A 40 8.61 7.67 -13.25
CA SER A 40 8.28 7.12 -11.93
C SER A 40 6.80 6.75 -11.79
N ARG A 41 5.91 7.40 -12.57
CA ARG A 41 4.47 7.13 -12.60
C ARG A 41 4.12 5.75 -13.18
N GLN A 42 5.02 5.10 -13.91
CA GLN A 42 4.84 3.69 -14.30
C GLN A 42 4.91 2.77 -13.07
N VAL A 43 5.70 3.17 -12.06
CA VAL A 43 5.82 2.44 -10.80
C VAL A 43 4.71 2.87 -9.85
N SER A 44 4.58 4.18 -9.60
CA SER A 44 3.71 4.68 -8.54
C SER A 44 2.27 4.98 -8.95
N GLY A 45 1.99 5.07 -10.25
CA GLY A 45 0.75 5.65 -10.77
C GLY A 45 0.74 7.20 -10.72
N PRO A 46 -0.26 7.84 -11.33
CA PRO A 46 -0.45 9.29 -11.28
C PRO A 46 -0.99 9.74 -9.91
N SER A 47 -0.79 11.02 -9.57
CA SER A 47 -1.47 11.64 -8.43
C SER A 47 -2.97 11.82 -8.71
N GLY A 48 -3.81 11.76 -7.67
CA GLY A 48 -5.24 12.07 -7.75
C GLY A 48 -6.16 10.88 -8.04
N GLY A 49 -5.72 9.65 -7.80
CA GLY A 49 -6.62 8.48 -7.84
C GLY A 49 -7.19 8.16 -9.21
N GLY A 50 -6.39 8.34 -10.29
CA GLY A 50 -6.71 7.81 -11.62
C GLY A 50 -6.79 6.27 -11.61
N LYS A 51 -6.80 5.59 -12.77
CA LYS A 51 -6.77 4.11 -12.81
C LYS A 51 -5.44 3.60 -12.22
N PRO A 52 -5.36 3.18 -10.95
CA PRO A 52 -4.06 2.91 -10.30
C PRO A 52 -3.52 1.54 -10.72
N ASN A 53 -4.41 0.64 -11.17
CA ASN A 53 -4.11 -0.71 -11.70
C ASN A 53 -3.29 -0.72 -13.01
N LEU A 54 -2.80 0.42 -13.47
CA LEU A 54 -1.86 0.52 -14.60
C LEU A 54 -0.42 0.78 -14.13
N SER A 55 -0.17 0.70 -12.82
CA SER A 55 1.13 0.94 -12.21
C SER A 55 1.56 -0.25 -11.37
N GLU A 56 2.88 -0.44 -11.22
CA GLU A 56 3.44 -1.56 -10.45
C GLU A 56 2.90 -1.60 -9.01
N ILE A 57 2.81 -0.43 -8.33
CA ILE A 57 2.26 -0.32 -6.98
C ILE A 57 0.79 -0.72 -6.96
N GLY A 58 -0.01 -0.24 -7.92
CA GLY A 58 -1.43 -0.56 -7.97
C GLY A 58 -1.69 -2.05 -8.21
N GLU A 59 -0.88 -2.70 -9.05
CA GLU A 59 -0.96 -4.14 -9.31
C GLU A 59 -0.65 -4.96 -8.05
N SER A 60 0.49 -4.73 -7.39
CA SER A 60 0.85 -5.46 -6.17
C SER A 60 -0.10 -5.16 -5.00
N ALA A 61 -0.55 -3.91 -4.84
CA ALA A 61 -1.50 -3.56 -3.79
C ALA A 61 -2.89 -4.18 -4.03
N THR A 62 -3.32 -4.31 -5.29
CA THR A 62 -4.53 -5.09 -5.65
C THR A 62 -4.39 -6.53 -5.16
N GLN A 63 -3.26 -7.17 -5.46
CA GLN A 63 -3.01 -8.54 -5.03
C GLN A 63 -3.00 -8.69 -3.50
N HIS A 64 -2.33 -7.78 -2.79
CA HIS A 64 -2.33 -7.74 -1.32
C HIS A 64 -3.74 -7.57 -0.74
N GLY A 65 -4.54 -6.67 -1.30
CA GLY A 65 -5.94 -6.48 -0.88
C GLY A 65 -6.80 -7.75 -1.02
N ARG A 66 -6.56 -8.54 -2.07
CA ARG A 66 -7.19 -9.85 -2.26
C ARG A 66 -6.69 -10.87 -1.23
N GLU A 67 -5.39 -10.94 -0.97
CA GLU A 67 -4.79 -11.83 0.02
C GLU A 67 -5.33 -11.55 1.43
N LEU A 68 -5.33 -10.29 1.87
CA LEU A 68 -5.85 -9.87 3.16
C LEU A 68 -7.34 -10.24 3.32
N GLN A 69 -8.12 -10.10 2.27
CA GLN A 69 -9.52 -10.53 2.32
C GLN A 69 -9.66 -12.04 2.49
N LEU A 70 -8.91 -12.85 1.74
CA LEU A 70 -8.95 -14.31 1.84
C LEU A 70 -8.57 -14.80 3.24
N HIS A 71 -7.71 -14.04 3.93
CA HIS A 71 -7.29 -14.32 5.30
C HIS A 71 -8.22 -13.73 6.39
N GLY A 72 -9.32 -13.08 6.00
CA GLY A 72 -10.35 -12.61 6.93
C GLY A 72 -10.00 -11.32 7.69
N PHE A 73 -9.07 -10.52 7.17
CA PHE A 73 -8.79 -9.19 7.70
C PHE A 73 -10.00 -8.25 7.49
N THR A 74 -9.93 -7.04 8.07
CA THR A 74 -10.91 -5.98 7.90
C THR A 74 -10.39 -4.88 6.98
N ALA A 75 -11.29 -4.13 6.34
CA ALA A 75 -10.90 -2.97 5.52
C ALA A 75 -10.12 -1.90 6.33
N GLU A 76 -10.44 -1.76 7.62
CA GLU A 76 -9.70 -0.90 8.55
C GLU A 76 -8.23 -1.36 8.66
N GLN A 77 -7.99 -2.65 8.87
CA GLN A 77 -6.64 -3.20 8.92
C GLN A 77 -5.86 -3.00 7.61
N VAL A 78 -6.51 -3.12 6.45
CA VAL A 78 -5.87 -2.84 5.14
C VAL A 78 -5.41 -1.38 5.05
N VAL A 79 -6.24 -0.44 5.46
CA VAL A 79 -5.89 1.00 5.45
C VAL A 79 -4.75 1.28 6.44
N HIS A 80 -4.80 0.68 7.64
CA HIS A 80 -3.76 0.85 8.64
C HIS A 80 -2.41 0.26 8.24
N ASP A 81 -2.41 -0.87 7.53
CA ASP A 81 -1.18 -1.53 7.06
C ASP A 81 -0.29 -0.58 6.24
N TYR A 82 -0.90 0.16 5.31
CA TYR A 82 -0.21 1.20 4.54
C TYR A 82 -0.12 2.54 5.29
N GLY A 83 -1.15 2.91 6.06
CA GLY A 83 -1.21 4.20 6.76
C GLY A 83 -0.09 4.40 7.78
N ASP A 84 0.29 3.33 8.48
CA ASP A 84 1.34 3.36 9.49
C ASP A 84 2.74 3.61 8.89
N LEU A 85 2.93 3.37 7.58
CA LEU A 85 4.20 3.61 6.90
C LEU A 85 4.58 5.08 6.84
N CYS A 86 3.62 5.98 6.61
CA CYS A 86 3.91 7.41 6.54
C CYS A 86 4.49 7.91 7.86
N GLN A 87 3.89 7.47 8.98
CA GLN A 87 4.36 7.77 10.32
C GLN A 87 5.73 7.13 10.57
N ALA A 88 5.89 5.84 10.27
CA ALA A 88 7.15 5.12 10.50
C ALA A 88 8.33 5.70 9.72
N ILE A 89 8.12 6.11 8.46
CA ILE A 89 9.16 6.77 7.64
C ILE A 89 9.50 8.15 8.20
N SER A 90 8.49 8.93 8.59
CA SER A 90 8.69 10.26 9.18
C SER A 90 9.43 10.20 10.52
N ASP A 91 9.05 9.27 11.38
CA ASP A 91 9.72 9.02 12.66
C ASP A 91 11.18 8.61 12.44
N LEU A 92 11.44 7.71 11.48
CA LEU A 92 12.81 7.30 11.14
C LEU A 92 13.64 8.48 10.62
N ALA A 93 13.08 9.36 9.79
CA ALA A 93 13.78 10.55 9.32
C ALA A 93 14.18 11.48 10.48
N VAL A 94 13.26 11.70 11.44
CA VAL A 94 13.53 12.46 12.67
C VAL A 94 14.64 11.81 13.49
N GLU A 95 14.56 10.50 13.74
CA GLU A 95 15.59 9.75 14.48
C GLU A 95 16.97 9.82 13.83
N ARG A 96 17.01 9.88 12.49
CA ARG A 96 18.24 10.01 11.70
C ARG A 96 18.70 11.46 11.50
N GLY A 97 17.92 12.44 11.95
CA GLY A 97 18.20 13.86 11.72
C GLY A 97 18.18 14.24 10.24
N GLN A 98 17.39 13.54 9.43
CA GLN A 98 17.21 13.84 8.01
C GLN A 98 15.90 14.61 7.79
N ALA A 99 15.96 15.63 6.95
CA ALA A 99 14.77 16.32 6.48
C ALA A 99 14.16 15.53 5.31
N ILE A 100 12.83 15.42 5.28
CA ILE A 100 12.08 14.98 4.11
C ILE A 100 11.62 16.23 3.39
N GLU A 101 12.08 16.42 2.16
CA GLU A 101 11.70 17.57 1.34
C GLU A 101 10.23 17.49 0.93
N VAL A 102 9.62 18.64 0.63
CA VAL A 102 8.19 18.71 0.28
C VAL A 102 7.87 17.83 -0.94
N ASP A 103 8.76 17.78 -1.93
CA ASP A 103 8.55 16.98 -3.12
C ASP A 103 8.72 15.47 -2.85
N GLU A 104 9.66 15.07 -1.98
CA GLU A 104 9.80 13.68 -1.53
C GLU A 104 8.55 13.21 -0.77
N PHE A 105 8.02 14.07 0.11
CA PHE A 105 6.80 13.78 0.85
C PHE A 105 5.57 13.68 -0.07
N ARG A 106 5.48 14.52 -1.11
CA ARG A 106 4.43 14.41 -2.13
C ARG A 106 4.51 13.08 -2.88
N THR A 107 5.71 12.60 -3.18
CA THR A 107 5.91 11.31 -3.84
C THR A 107 5.55 10.15 -2.93
N LEU A 108 5.93 10.20 -1.66
CA LEU A 108 5.51 9.23 -0.65
C LEU A 108 3.97 9.13 -0.57
N ASN A 109 3.27 10.26 -0.43
CA ASN A 109 1.81 10.25 -0.37
C ASN A 109 1.18 9.74 -1.66
N ARG A 110 1.73 10.10 -2.83
CA ARG A 110 1.24 9.56 -4.11
C ARG A 110 1.31 8.03 -4.15
N CYS A 111 2.42 7.45 -3.72
CA CYS A 111 2.59 5.99 -3.65
C CYS A 111 1.59 5.37 -2.67
N LEU A 112 1.47 5.93 -1.46
CA LEU A 112 0.55 5.44 -0.43
C LEU A 112 -0.91 5.52 -0.85
N ASP A 113 -1.35 6.66 -1.37
CA ASP A 113 -2.72 6.88 -1.82
C ASP A 113 -3.11 5.87 -2.89
N ASN A 114 -2.23 5.62 -3.87
CA ASN A 114 -2.49 4.65 -4.93
C ASN A 114 -2.50 3.21 -4.42
N ALA A 115 -1.60 2.85 -3.50
CA ALA A 115 -1.60 1.53 -2.87
C ALA A 115 -2.89 1.29 -2.06
N ILE A 116 -3.25 2.22 -1.18
CA ILE A 116 -4.47 2.16 -0.36
C ILE A 116 -5.70 2.07 -1.26
N ALA A 117 -5.80 2.93 -2.29
CA ALA A 117 -6.93 2.93 -3.20
C ALA A 117 -7.08 1.58 -3.92
N SER A 118 -6.00 1.00 -4.45
CA SER A 118 -6.04 -0.30 -5.12
C SER A 118 -6.37 -1.45 -4.16
N ALA A 119 -5.68 -1.51 -3.01
CA ALA A 119 -5.89 -2.57 -2.02
C ALA A 119 -7.32 -2.57 -1.46
N VAL A 120 -7.84 -1.40 -1.05
CA VAL A 120 -9.19 -1.28 -0.51
C VAL A 120 -10.26 -1.55 -1.56
N THR A 121 -10.05 -1.11 -2.80
CA THR A 121 -11.00 -1.38 -3.90
C THR A 121 -11.13 -2.88 -4.16
N GLU A 122 -10.00 -3.60 -4.23
CA GLU A 122 -10.02 -5.04 -4.43
C GLU A 122 -10.58 -5.79 -3.21
N PHE A 123 -10.17 -5.38 -2.01
CA PHE A 123 -10.69 -5.90 -0.76
C PHE A 123 -12.22 -5.71 -0.63
N ALA A 124 -12.78 -4.62 -1.14
CA ALA A 124 -14.23 -4.42 -1.14
C ALA A 124 -14.93 -5.25 -2.23
N THR A 125 -14.32 -5.35 -3.42
CA THR A 125 -14.90 -6.04 -4.58
C THR A 125 -15.03 -7.54 -4.33
N SER A 126 -13.98 -8.18 -3.80
CA SER A 126 -14.00 -9.63 -3.58
C SER A 126 -14.88 -10.04 -2.37
N ALA A 127 -15.22 -9.10 -1.46
CA ALA A 127 -16.10 -9.32 -0.32
C ALA A 127 -17.59 -9.39 -0.73
N ILE A 128 -17.94 -8.68 -1.81
CA ILE A 128 -19.26 -8.77 -2.44
C ILE A 128 -19.46 -10.16 -3.07
N SER A 129 -18.38 -10.81 -3.52
CA SER A 129 -18.43 -12.17 -4.10
C SER A 129 -18.51 -13.30 -3.07
N SER A 130 -18.19 -13.05 -1.80
CA SER A 130 -18.11 -14.09 -0.74
C SER A 130 -19.31 -14.11 0.21
N SER A 131 -20.36 -13.32 -0.05
CA SER A 131 -21.63 -13.40 0.69
C SER A 131 -22.44 -14.62 0.26
N PRO A 132 -22.63 -15.67 1.09
CA PRO A 132 -23.58 -16.73 0.76
C PRO A 132 -24.98 -16.19 1.04
N THR A 133 -25.80 -16.14 0.00
CA THR A 133 -27.24 -15.97 0.09
C THR A 133 -27.82 -17.05 1.02
N SER A 134 -28.08 -16.70 2.29
CA SER A 134 -28.94 -17.50 3.16
C SER A 134 -29.71 -16.63 4.14
N ARG A 135 -30.94 -16.29 3.74
CA ARG A 135 -32.14 -16.14 4.58
C ARG A 135 -33.33 -16.35 3.64
N ARG A 136 -33.84 -17.59 3.54
CA ARG A 136 -34.98 -18.10 4.33
C ARG A 136 -36.31 -17.55 3.81
N CYS A 137 -36.96 -18.31 2.92
CA CYS A 137 -38.42 -18.38 2.88
C CYS A 137 -38.80 -19.78 3.37
N THR A 138 -39.41 -19.78 4.56
CA THR A 138 -40.26 -20.84 5.11
C THR A 138 -41.48 -21.08 4.24
#